data_AF-A0A932XVW9-F1
#
_entry.id   AF-A0A932XVW9-F1
#
_cell.length_a   1.000
_cell.length_b   1.000
_cell.length_c   1.000
_cell.angle_alpha   90.00
_cell.angle_beta   90.00
_cell.angle_gamma   90.00
#
_symmetry.space_group_name_H-M   'P 1'
#
loop_
_entity.id
_entity.type
_entity.pdbx_description
1 polymer ?
#
loop_
_entity_poly.entity_id
_entity_poly.type
_entity_poly.pdbx_seq_one_letter_code
_entity_poly.pdbx_strand_id
1 'polypeptide(L)'
;MIPLPFWLTNLQFIIGAFGAFAFFAAAWLNVDSWAVRRELKTGLRAAGFFALALWSALHGIDLSSPWATVLAALLMAGGSLTVAVSYFIDRPPAQPKDTSQQRAAQQKKIDQIVHGPAETIKPHPPEPGAPLARPAQLANTRHPVSPQPKFYTPPTPTAKAIGLRTEALLKLPKREQRRRARLLASMSIFLFFAALAAAGAYFFYAKTKLFKSDLPEASFIESTPTIEPSPEPSPTPDESRQADAAPSPDAAPAKTTVTIKDTETGYLNVRESASTAAAIIIKINPGSSHTLLEETEQGDWYKIQVDDDTVGWIASRYATKNDE
;
A
#
# COMPACT_ATOMS: atom_id res chain seq x y z
N MET A 1 -23.12 6.09 18.99
CA MET A 1 -21.72 6.42 18.62
C MET A 1 -20.88 5.18 18.83
N ILE A 2 -19.92 4.90 17.93
CA ILE A 2 -19.02 3.76 18.07
C ILE A 2 -18.02 4.06 19.19
N PRO A 3 -17.79 3.15 20.16
CA PRO A 3 -16.99 3.44 21.35
C PRO A 3 -15.49 3.55 21.02
N LEU A 4 -14.74 4.37 21.77
CA LEU A 4 -13.29 4.60 21.54
C LEU A 4 -12.44 3.30 21.53
N PRO A 5 -12.69 2.32 22.42
CA PRO A 5 -11.95 1.05 22.40
C PRO A 5 -12.07 0.30 21.08
N PHE A 6 -13.23 0.37 20.41
CA PHE A 6 -13.40 -0.27 19.11
C PHE A 6 -12.44 0.29 18.05
N TRP A 7 -12.27 1.61 18.01
CA TRP A 7 -11.35 2.26 17.07
C TRP A 7 -9.90 1.89 17.34
N LEU A 8 -9.53 1.77 18.62
CA LEU A 8 -8.19 1.38 19.04
C LEU A 8 -7.88 -0.08 18.67
N THR A 9 -8.80 -1.00 18.90
CA THR A 9 -8.63 -2.42 18.54
C THR A 9 -8.57 -2.64 17.03
N ASN A 10 -9.24 -1.81 16.23
CA ASN A 10 -9.27 -1.94 14.77
C ASN A 10 -8.30 -0.99 14.05
N LEU A 11 -7.44 -0.27 14.78
CA LEU A 11 -6.58 0.77 14.21
C LEU A 11 -5.63 0.21 13.15
N GLN A 12 -5.05 -0.97 13.39
CA GLN A 12 -4.16 -1.65 12.45
C GLN A 12 -4.87 -2.01 11.14
N PHE A 13 -6.08 -2.57 11.22
CA PHE A 13 -6.90 -2.86 10.04
C PHE A 13 -7.22 -1.59 9.25
N ILE A 14 -7.58 -0.51 9.94
CA ILE A 14 -7.93 0.77 9.31
C ILE A 14 -6.71 1.33 8.56
N ILE A 15 -5.55 1.39 9.21
CA ILE A 15 -4.30 1.86 8.59
C ILE A 15 -3.95 0.98 7.37
N GLY A 16 -4.03 -0.34 7.51
CA GLY A 16 -3.78 -1.29 6.43
C GLY A 16 -4.72 -1.09 5.23
N ALA A 17 -6.01 -0.85 5.48
CA ALA A 17 -7.00 -0.60 4.44
C ALA A 17 -6.76 0.73 3.70
N PHE A 18 -6.45 1.81 4.43
CA PHE A 18 -6.11 3.10 3.81
C PHE A 18 -4.82 3.01 2.99
N GLY A 19 -3.79 2.34 3.52
CA GLY A 19 -2.54 2.10 2.80
C GLY A 19 -2.76 1.30 1.52
N ALA A 20 -3.56 0.23 1.59
CA ALA A 20 -3.89 -0.60 0.45
C ALA A 20 -4.60 0.20 -0.64
N PHE A 21 -5.56 1.05 -0.25
CA PHE A 21 -6.25 1.93 -1.18
C PHE A 21 -5.31 2.94 -1.86
N ALA A 22 -4.42 3.58 -1.08
CA ALA A 22 -3.47 4.54 -1.62
C ALA A 22 -2.51 3.90 -2.64
N PHE A 23 -1.96 2.73 -2.32
CA PHE A 23 -1.08 2.00 -3.23
C PHE A 23 -1.84 1.46 -4.45
N PHE A 24 -3.07 1.01 -4.29
CA PHE A 24 -3.89 0.57 -5.41
C PHE A 24 -4.20 1.72 -6.36
N ALA A 25 -4.55 2.90 -5.85
CA ALA A 25 -4.76 4.09 -6.66
C ALA A 25 -3.48 4.47 -7.43
N ALA A 26 -2.32 4.42 -6.77
CA ALA A 26 -1.03 4.66 -7.42
C ALA A 26 -0.73 3.60 -8.50
N ALA A 27 -0.99 2.32 -8.23
CA ALA A 27 -0.85 1.25 -9.21
C ALA A 27 -1.72 1.50 -10.44
N TRP A 28 -2.99 1.86 -10.21
CA TRP A 28 -3.96 2.12 -11.26
C TRP A 28 -3.57 3.28 -12.18
N LEU A 29 -3.09 4.40 -11.61
CA LEU A 29 -2.58 5.52 -12.41
C LEU A 29 -1.39 5.11 -13.28
N ASN A 30 -0.52 4.22 -12.78
CA ASN A 30 0.59 3.69 -13.56
C ASN A 30 0.13 2.70 -14.63
N VAL A 31 -0.91 1.90 -14.38
CA VAL A 31 -1.54 1.03 -15.41
C VAL A 31 -2.15 1.86 -16.53
N ASP A 32 -2.88 2.94 -16.22
CA ASP A 32 -3.48 3.79 -17.25
C ASP A 32 -2.39 4.45 -18.12
N SER A 33 -1.32 4.94 -17.49
CA SER A 33 -0.15 5.46 -18.20
C SER A 33 0.54 4.38 -19.06
N TRP A 34 0.67 3.16 -18.55
CA TRP A 34 1.23 2.03 -19.27
C TRP A 34 0.35 1.57 -20.44
N ALA A 35 -0.97 1.56 -20.27
CA ALA A 35 -1.91 1.18 -21.32
C ALA A 35 -1.82 2.11 -22.53
N VAL A 36 -1.49 3.39 -22.30
CA VAL A 36 -1.29 4.39 -23.35
C VAL A 36 0.11 4.31 -23.98
N ARG A 37 1.17 4.26 -23.16
CA ARG A 37 2.56 4.39 -23.63
C ARG A 37 3.27 3.06 -23.88
N ARG A 38 2.76 1.96 -23.33
CA ARG A 38 3.35 0.60 -23.34
C ARG A 38 4.80 0.54 -22.84
N GLU A 39 5.21 1.51 -22.02
CA GLU A 39 6.58 1.59 -21.51
C GLU A 39 6.81 0.64 -20.33
N LEU A 40 7.81 -0.24 -20.43
CA LEU A 40 8.14 -1.23 -19.40
C LEU A 40 8.24 -0.63 -17.99
N LYS A 41 8.85 0.56 -17.86
CA LYS A 41 9.02 1.29 -16.60
C LYS A 41 7.69 1.65 -15.93
N THR A 42 6.69 2.10 -16.68
CA THR A 42 5.35 2.37 -16.14
C THR A 42 4.61 1.09 -15.73
N GLY A 43 4.81 0.01 -16.48
CA GLY A 43 4.29 -1.31 -16.10
C GLY A 43 4.94 -1.86 -14.83
N LEU A 44 6.25 -1.67 -14.67
CA LEU A 44 7.00 -2.08 -13.49
C LEU A 44 6.56 -1.32 -12.23
N ARG A 45 6.31 0.00 -12.35
CA ARG A 45 5.71 0.81 -11.27
C ARG A 45 4.36 0.29 -10.85
N ALA A 46 3.48 0.02 -11.82
CA ALA A 46 2.16 -0.53 -11.55
C ALA A 46 2.26 -1.86 -10.79
N ALA A 47 3.11 -2.78 -11.25
CA ALA A 47 3.31 -4.07 -10.60
C ALA A 47 3.83 -3.92 -9.15
N GLY A 48 4.82 -3.04 -8.94
CA GLY A 48 5.34 -2.77 -7.60
C GLY A 48 4.31 -2.19 -6.64
N PHE A 49 3.49 -1.24 -7.11
CA PHE A 49 2.41 -0.67 -6.29
C PHE A 49 1.26 -1.66 -6.03
N PHE A 50 0.95 -2.59 -6.94
CA PHE A 50 0.00 -3.67 -6.65
C PHE A 50 0.52 -4.63 -5.58
N ALA A 51 1.82 -4.96 -5.61
CA ALA A 51 2.44 -5.79 -4.57
C ALA A 51 2.39 -5.08 -3.20
N LEU A 52 2.63 -3.77 -3.15
CA LEU A 52 2.50 -2.97 -1.93
C LEU A 52 1.05 -2.84 -1.44
N ALA A 53 0.08 -2.74 -2.36
CA ALA A 53 -1.34 -2.74 -2.02
C ALA A 53 -1.75 -4.08 -1.40
N LEU A 54 -1.30 -5.20 -1.97
CA LEU A 54 -1.56 -6.53 -1.44
C LEU A 54 -0.89 -6.75 -0.09
N TRP A 55 0.37 -6.32 0.06
CA TRP A 55 1.05 -6.32 1.36
C TRP A 55 0.27 -5.54 2.42
N SER A 56 -0.14 -4.31 2.11
CA SER A 56 -0.88 -3.45 3.05
C SER A 56 -2.24 -4.04 3.44
N ALA A 57 -2.91 -4.71 2.51
CA ALA A 57 -4.17 -5.41 2.78
C ALA A 57 -3.96 -6.63 3.68
N LEU A 58 -2.92 -7.43 3.42
CA LEU A 58 -2.58 -8.59 4.24
C LEU A 58 -2.11 -8.18 5.64
N HIS A 59 -1.37 -7.07 5.77
CA HIS A 59 -0.90 -6.58 7.06
C HIS A 59 -2.04 -6.06 7.97
N GLY A 60 -3.16 -5.62 7.37
CA GLY A 60 -4.35 -5.23 8.13
C GLY A 60 -5.17 -6.41 8.67
N ILE A 61 -4.89 -7.63 8.20
CA ILE A 61 -5.56 -8.86 8.61
C ILE A 61 -4.59 -9.62 9.51
N ASP A 62 -5.01 -9.99 10.71
CA ASP A 62 -4.17 -10.77 11.62
C ASP A 62 -4.12 -12.23 11.15
N LEU A 63 -3.25 -12.51 10.18
CA LEU A 63 -3.00 -13.86 9.69
C LEU A 63 -2.01 -14.53 10.62
N SER A 64 -2.50 -15.42 11.49
CA SER A 64 -1.69 -16.24 12.42
C SER A 64 -0.76 -17.26 11.75
N SER A 65 -0.63 -17.24 10.42
CA SER A 65 0.18 -18.18 9.65
C SER A 65 1.61 -17.68 9.44
N PRO A 66 2.66 -18.45 9.82
CA PRO A 66 4.05 -18.10 9.55
C PRO A 66 4.36 -17.89 8.05
N TRP A 67 3.66 -18.62 7.17
CA TRP A 67 3.82 -18.45 5.72
C TRP A 67 3.22 -17.13 5.21
N ALA A 68 2.16 -16.64 5.86
CA ALA A 68 1.54 -15.36 5.51
C ALA A 68 2.45 -14.18 5.85
N THR A 69 3.18 -14.24 6.97
CA THR A 69 4.13 -13.17 7.35
C THR A 69 5.34 -13.13 6.42
N VAL A 70 5.86 -14.30 6.02
CA VAL A 70 6.94 -14.40 5.01
C VAL A 70 6.47 -13.84 3.67
N LEU A 71 5.28 -14.22 3.21
CA LEU A 71 4.69 -13.70 1.97
C LEU A 71 4.51 -12.18 2.02
N ALA A 72 3.99 -11.65 3.14
CA ALA A 72 3.83 -10.22 3.34
C ALA A 72 5.20 -9.49 3.27
N ALA A 73 6.22 -10.00 3.94
CA ALA A 73 7.56 -9.44 3.89
C ALA A 73 8.14 -9.43 2.45
N LEU A 74 7.93 -10.51 1.70
CA LEU A 74 8.36 -10.60 0.29
C LEU A 74 7.61 -9.60 -0.60
N LEU A 75 6.30 -9.43 -0.40
CA LEU A 75 5.50 -8.44 -1.14
C LEU A 75 5.94 -7.01 -0.83
N MET A 76 6.27 -6.71 0.42
CA MET A 76 6.79 -5.39 0.82
C MET A 76 8.15 -5.11 0.19
N ALA A 77 9.13 -6.00 0.40
CA ALA A 77 10.48 -5.84 -0.09
C ALA A 77 10.53 -5.87 -1.62
N GLY A 78 9.85 -6.83 -2.24
CA GLY A 78 9.76 -6.98 -3.69
C GLY A 78 9.02 -5.83 -4.36
N GLY A 79 7.88 -5.40 -3.79
CA GLY A 79 7.12 -4.26 -4.28
C GLY A 79 7.92 -2.96 -4.23
N SER A 80 8.54 -2.67 -3.09
CA SER A 80 9.40 -1.48 -2.90
C SER A 80 10.60 -1.48 -3.85
N LEU A 81 11.32 -2.61 -3.96
CA LEU A 81 12.47 -2.75 -4.86
C LEU A 81 12.06 -2.55 -6.32
N THR A 82 10.93 -3.11 -6.73
CA THR A 82 10.41 -2.99 -8.11
C THR A 82 10.10 -1.53 -8.44
N VAL A 83 9.44 -0.80 -7.52
CA VAL A 83 9.20 0.64 -7.67
C VAL A 83 10.53 1.39 -7.77
N ALA A 84 11.49 1.13 -6.87
CA ALA A 84 12.80 1.78 -6.89
C ALA A 84 13.52 1.57 -8.22
N VAL A 85 13.68 0.32 -8.67
CA VAL A 85 14.33 -0.03 -9.94
C VAL A 85 13.67 0.69 -11.12
N SER A 86 12.34 0.81 -11.13
CA SER A 86 11.64 1.54 -12.19
C SER A 86 12.06 3.02 -12.30
N TYR A 87 12.45 3.67 -11.20
CA TYR A 87 12.93 5.05 -11.19
C TYR A 87 14.39 5.15 -11.63
N PHE A 88 15.20 4.13 -11.37
CA PHE A 88 16.57 4.07 -11.89
C PHE A 88 16.63 3.93 -13.42
N ILE A 89 15.66 3.22 -14.03
CA ILE A 89 15.52 3.13 -15.49
C ILE A 89 15.20 4.50 -16.12
N ASP A 90 14.62 5.42 -15.34
CA ASP A 90 14.24 6.76 -15.76
C ASP A 90 15.35 7.81 -15.58
N ARG A 91 16.59 7.42 -15.24
CA ARG A 91 17.70 8.37 -15.25
C ARG A 91 17.79 8.99 -16.64
N PRO A 92 17.46 10.28 -16.81
CA PRO A 92 17.63 10.92 -18.10
C PRO A 92 19.12 10.77 -18.45
N PRO A 93 19.48 10.42 -19.69
CA PRO A 93 20.86 10.52 -20.11
C PRO A 93 21.31 11.94 -19.72
N ALA A 94 22.44 12.04 -19.02
CA ALA A 94 23.00 13.33 -18.62
C ALA A 94 22.85 14.28 -19.81
N GLN A 95 22.12 15.39 -19.62
CA GLN A 95 21.83 16.36 -20.68
C GLN A 95 23.14 16.59 -21.45
N PRO A 96 23.23 16.21 -22.74
CA PRO A 96 24.44 16.49 -23.48
C PRO A 96 24.65 18.01 -23.41
N LYS A 97 25.90 18.45 -23.23
CA LYS A 97 26.32 19.86 -23.09
C LYS A 97 25.96 20.75 -24.31
N ASP A 98 25.09 20.29 -25.20
CA ASP A 98 24.61 20.93 -26.43
C ASP A 98 23.53 22.00 -26.18
N THR A 99 23.04 22.16 -24.95
CA THR A 99 22.03 23.19 -24.65
C THR A 99 22.56 24.61 -24.88
N SER A 100 23.87 24.84 -24.75
CA SER A 100 24.47 26.16 -25.01
C SER A 100 24.58 26.48 -26.50
N GLN A 101 25.00 25.52 -27.33
CA GLN A 101 25.11 25.70 -28.78
C GLN A 101 23.74 25.80 -29.45
N GLN A 102 22.78 24.98 -29.04
CA GLN A 102 21.40 25.06 -29.53
C GLN A 102 20.71 26.37 -29.11
N ARG A 103 20.94 26.84 -27.87
CA ARG A 103 20.45 28.16 -27.43
C ARG A 103 21.11 29.30 -28.19
N ALA A 104 22.41 29.23 -28.45
CA ALA A 104 23.12 30.22 -29.26
C ALA A 104 22.63 30.24 -30.71
N ALA A 105 22.38 29.06 -31.30
CA ALA A 105 21.82 28.94 -32.65
C ALA A 105 20.36 29.43 -32.72
N GLN A 106 19.55 29.17 -31.69
CA GLN A 106 18.19 29.71 -31.57
C GLN A 106 18.21 31.23 -31.40
N GLN A 107 19.10 31.77 -30.57
CA GLN A 107 19.24 33.20 -30.36
C GLN A 107 19.67 33.90 -31.65
N LYS A 108 20.65 33.34 -32.36
CA LYS A 108 21.09 33.85 -33.67
C LYS A 108 19.97 33.84 -34.71
N LYS A 109 19.08 32.83 -34.65
CA LYS A 109 17.90 32.73 -35.52
C LYS A 109 16.83 33.76 -35.13
N ILE A 110 16.65 34.02 -33.84
CA ILE A 110 15.75 35.07 -33.33
C ILE A 110 16.28 36.44 -33.77
N ASP A 111 17.57 36.71 -33.57
CA ASP A 111 18.19 37.97 -33.95
C ASP A 111 18.10 38.21 -35.47
N GLN A 112 18.25 37.16 -36.30
CA GLN A 112 18.08 37.23 -37.75
C GLN A 112 16.62 37.51 -38.17
N ILE A 113 15.63 37.05 -37.40
CA ILE A 113 14.21 37.31 -37.65
C ILE A 113 13.83 38.72 -37.19
N VAL A 114 14.37 39.19 -36.06
CA VAL A 114 14.05 40.48 -35.45
C VAL A 114 14.76 41.64 -36.17
N HIS A 115 16.03 41.46 -36.57
CA HIS A 115 16.84 42.52 -37.18
C HIS A 115 17.02 42.38 -38.69
N GLY A 116 16.47 41.33 -39.31
CA GLY A 116 16.71 41.00 -40.71
C GLY A 116 18.15 40.51 -40.95
N PRO A 117 18.47 39.95 -42.14
CA PRO A 117 19.85 39.62 -42.47
C PRO A 117 20.66 40.91 -42.45
N ALA A 118 21.75 40.95 -41.68
CA ALA A 118 22.64 42.10 -41.62
C ALA A 118 23.01 42.52 -43.05
N GLU A 119 22.47 43.66 -43.48
CA GLU A 119 22.84 44.25 -44.76
C GLU A 119 24.33 44.51 -44.71
N THR A 120 25.06 43.80 -45.56
CA THR A 120 26.47 44.06 -45.81
C THR A 120 26.54 45.43 -46.47
N ILE A 121 26.75 46.47 -45.66
CA ILE A 121 27.08 47.80 -46.15
C ILE A 121 28.41 47.65 -46.89
N LYS A 122 28.35 47.50 -48.21
CA LYS A 122 29.53 47.62 -49.07
C LYS A 122 30.06 49.04 -48.87
N PRO A 123 31.36 49.23 -48.56
CA PRO A 123 31.91 50.57 -48.45
C PRO A 123 31.73 51.27 -49.81
N HIS A 124 31.00 52.39 -49.79
CA HIS A 124 30.87 53.26 -50.94
C HIS A 124 32.25 53.89 -51.22
N PRO A 125 32.72 53.96 -52.48
CA PRO A 125 33.97 54.64 -52.78
C PRO A 125 33.86 56.13 -52.42
N PRO A 126 34.92 56.77 -51.91
CA PRO A 126 34.86 58.18 -51.56
C PRO A 126 34.72 59.01 -52.84
N GLU A 127 33.66 59.81 -52.90
CA GLU A 127 33.46 60.80 -53.96
C GLU A 127 34.48 61.95 -53.76
N PRO A 128 35.27 62.33 -54.77
CA PRO A 128 36.32 63.33 -54.62
C PRO A 128 35.74 64.74 -54.72
N GLY A 129 35.73 65.44 -53.59
CA GLY A 129 35.59 66.90 -53.56
C GLY A 129 34.41 67.40 -52.74
N ALA A 130 34.61 67.61 -51.44
CA ALA A 130 33.81 68.56 -50.67
C ALA A 130 34.66 69.19 -49.56
N PRO A 131 34.63 70.53 -49.38
CA PRO A 131 35.57 71.25 -48.52
C PRO A 131 35.21 71.16 -47.03
N LEU A 132 36.26 71.26 -46.22
CA LEU A 132 36.26 71.27 -44.76
C LEU A 132 35.38 72.39 -44.18
N ALA A 133 34.36 72.06 -43.39
CA ALA A 133 33.72 73.03 -42.48
C ALA A 133 33.02 72.38 -41.25
N ARG A 134 33.70 72.53 -40.09
CA ARG A 134 33.24 72.94 -38.74
C ARG A 134 32.11 72.16 -38.00
N PRO A 135 32.23 71.95 -36.66
CA PRO A 135 31.43 70.95 -35.95
C PRO A 135 30.12 71.47 -35.32
N ALA A 136 29.22 70.50 -35.11
CA ALA A 136 28.16 70.41 -34.10
C ALA A 136 27.00 71.44 -34.12
N GLN A 137 25.84 71.00 -34.64
CA GLN A 137 24.54 71.35 -34.07
C GLN A 137 23.62 70.12 -34.03
N LEU A 138 23.18 69.77 -32.81
CA LEU A 138 22.02 68.92 -32.54
C LEU A 138 20.78 69.60 -33.15
N ALA A 139 20.01 68.89 -33.99
CA ALA A 139 18.55 68.80 -33.88
C ALA A 139 17.91 68.12 -35.11
N ASN A 140 17.00 67.19 -34.79
CA ASN A 140 15.80 66.83 -35.56
C ASN A 140 15.93 65.84 -36.74
N THR A 141 16.10 64.56 -36.39
CA THR A 141 15.84 63.43 -37.29
C THR A 141 14.32 63.24 -37.45
N ARG A 142 13.74 63.74 -38.54
CA ARG A 142 12.45 63.22 -39.02
C ARG A 142 12.72 61.90 -39.74
N HIS A 143 12.15 60.81 -39.22
CA HIS A 143 12.22 59.48 -39.82
C HIS A 143 11.62 59.47 -41.25
N PRO A 144 12.26 58.82 -42.23
CA PRO A 144 11.59 58.44 -43.47
C PRO A 144 10.61 57.30 -43.20
N VAL A 145 9.43 57.38 -43.82
CA VAL A 145 8.33 56.41 -43.76
C VAL A 145 8.83 55.03 -44.20
N SER A 146 8.71 54.02 -43.32
CA SER A 146 8.97 52.62 -43.66
C SER A 146 8.01 52.12 -44.75
N PRO A 147 8.49 51.40 -45.79
CA PRO A 147 7.60 50.73 -46.72
C PRO A 147 6.84 49.60 -46.01
N GLN A 148 5.51 49.57 -46.21
CA GLN A 148 4.59 48.58 -45.64
C GLN A 148 5.00 47.14 -46.01
N PRO A 149 4.86 46.15 -45.09
CA PRO A 149 5.20 44.76 -45.36
C PRO A 149 4.20 44.16 -46.37
N LYS A 150 4.73 43.54 -47.44
CA LYS A 150 3.91 42.77 -48.38
C LYS A 150 3.29 41.57 -47.65
N PHE A 151 1.96 41.46 -47.67
CA PHE A 151 1.23 40.33 -47.12
C PHE A 151 1.67 39.02 -47.79
N TYR A 152 2.24 38.10 -46.99
CA TYR A 152 2.55 36.75 -47.43
C TYR A 152 1.26 35.93 -47.50
N THR A 153 0.83 35.54 -48.70
CA THR A 153 -0.21 34.51 -48.86
C THR A 153 0.47 33.14 -48.88
N PRO A 154 0.17 32.24 -47.92
CA PRO A 154 0.74 30.89 -47.95
C PRO A 154 0.27 30.12 -49.20
N PRO A 155 1.11 29.24 -49.77
CA PRO A 155 0.73 28.46 -50.93
C PRO A 155 -0.43 27.52 -50.60
N THR A 156 -1.47 27.53 -51.44
CA THR A 156 -2.62 26.63 -51.35
C THR A 156 -2.15 25.18 -51.40
N PRO A 157 -2.44 24.33 -50.39
CA PRO A 157 -2.06 22.93 -50.42
C PRO A 157 -2.76 22.22 -51.58
N THR A 158 -1.99 21.50 -52.40
CA THR A 158 -2.50 20.77 -53.55
C THR A 158 -3.41 19.62 -53.13
N ALA A 159 -4.49 19.38 -53.90
CA ALA A 159 -5.54 18.40 -53.61
C ALA A 159 -5.03 16.98 -53.28
N LYS A 160 -3.85 16.61 -53.79
CA LYS A 160 -3.20 15.32 -53.53
C LYS A 160 -2.76 15.15 -52.06
N ALA A 161 -2.36 16.23 -51.39
CA ALA A 161 -1.99 16.21 -49.96
C ALA A 161 -3.21 16.13 -49.03
N ILE A 162 -4.39 16.51 -49.53
CA ILE A 162 -5.67 16.47 -48.79
C ILE A 162 -6.24 15.04 -48.80
N GLY A 163 -6.10 14.31 -49.91
CA GLY A 163 -6.52 12.90 -50.03
C GLY A 163 -5.72 11.93 -49.16
N LEU A 164 -4.40 12.10 -49.07
CA LEU A 164 -3.53 11.22 -48.26
C LEU A 164 -3.79 11.33 -46.74
N ARG A 165 -4.30 12.48 -46.27
CA ARG A 165 -4.68 12.66 -44.85
C ARG A 165 -6.04 12.07 -44.51
N THR A 166 -6.93 11.95 -45.48
CA THR A 166 -8.32 11.51 -45.23
C THR A 166 -8.42 9.98 -45.15
N GLU A 167 -7.68 9.23 -45.96
CA GLU A 167 -7.71 7.76 -45.89
C GLU A 167 -7.09 7.18 -44.62
N ALA A 168 -6.01 7.78 -44.10
CA ALA A 168 -5.41 7.38 -42.82
C ALA A 168 -6.30 7.71 -41.61
N LEU A 169 -7.26 8.62 -41.76
CA LEU A 169 -8.21 9.01 -40.71
C LEU A 169 -9.46 8.12 -40.64
N LEU A 170 -9.70 7.26 -41.65
CA LEU A 170 -10.90 6.40 -41.72
C LEU A 170 -10.83 5.10 -40.91
N LYS A 171 -9.69 4.79 -40.25
CA LYS A 171 -9.52 3.55 -39.45
C LYS A 171 -9.24 3.78 -37.96
N LEU A 172 -9.52 4.97 -37.43
CA LEU A 172 -9.50 5.20 -35.99
C LEU A 172 -10.94 5.17 -35.44
N PRO A 173 -11.27 4.32 -34.44
CA PRO A 173 -12.60 4.35 -33.83
C PRO A 173 -12.84 5.77 -33.32
N LYS A 174 -13.96 6.36 -33.73
CA LYS A 174 -14.31 7.76 -33.46
C LYS A 174 -14.00 8.06 -32.00
N ARG A 175 -13.33 9.19 -31.71
CA ARG A 175 -12.90 9.59 -30.36
C ARG A 175 -13.99 9.43 -29.29
N GLU A 176 -15.25 9.57 -29.69
CA GLU A 176 -16.42 9.36 -28.84
C GLU A 176 -16.65 7.91 -28.41
N GLN A 177 -16.37 6.93 -29.28
CA GLN A 177 -16.45 5.50 -28.96
C GLN A 177 -15.40 5.11 -27.90
N ARG A 178 -14.20 5.73 -27.96
CA ARG A 178 -13.18 5.56 -26.90
C ARG A 178 -13.61 6.20 -25.57
N ARG A 179 -14.30 7.34 -25.60
CA ARG A 179 -14.86 7.96 -24.38
C ARG A 179 -15.97 7.09 -23.77
N ARG A 180 -16.88 6.57 -24.59
CA ARG A 180 -17.95 5.66 -24.14
C ARG A 180 -17.37 4.36 -23.56
N ALA A 181 -16.36 3.76 -24.19
CA ALA A 181 -15.69 2.58 -23.65
C ALA A 181 -15.01 2.84 -22.30
N ARG A 182 -14.36 4.01 -22.14
CA ARG A 182 -13.76 4.42 -20.85
C ARG A 182 -14.81 4.67 -19.77
N LEU A 183 -15.93 5.30 -20.14
CA LEU A 183 -17.05 5.53 -19.21
C LEU A 183 -17.68 4.22 -18.77
N LEU A 184 -17.96 3.30 -19.70
CA LEU A 184 -18.50 1.98 -19.38
C LEU A 184 -17.54 1.18 -18.50
N ALA A 185 -16.24 1.17 -18.81
CA ALA A 185 -15.24 0.52 -17.96
C ALA A 185 -15.20 1.14 -16.56
N SER A 186 -15.25 2.47 -16.44
CA SER A 186 -15.30 3.15 -15.14
C SER A 186 -16.58 2.84 -14.36
N MET A 187 -17.73 2.71 -15.03
CA MET A 187 -18.99 2.33 -14.41
C MET A 187 -19.00 0.87 -13.95
N SER A 188 -18.46 -0.05 -14.75
CA SER A 188 -18.33 -1.47 -14.35
C SER A 188 -17.46 -1.62 -13.11
N ILE A 189 -16.39 -0.82 -13.01
CA ILE A 189 -15.52 -0.79 -11.83
C ILE A 189 -16.26 -0.22 -10.61
N PHE A 190 -16.97 0.89 -10.78
CA PHE A 190 -17.79 1.47 -9.70
C PHE A 190 -18.82 0.48 -9.18
N LEU A 191 -19.52 -0.23 -10.07
CA LEU A 191 -20.50 -1.25 -9.71
C LEU A 191 -19.87 -2.44 -8.98
N PHE A 192 -18.68 -2.88 -9.39
CA PHE A 192 -17.94 -3.93 -8.70
C PHE A 192 -17.57 -3.54 -7.26
N PHE A 193 -17.11 -2.31 -7.04
CA PHE A 193 -16.80 -1.81 -5.69
C PHE A 193 -18.06 -1.56 -4.84
N ALA A 194 -19.15 -1.09 -5.45
CA ALA A 194 -20.44 -1.00 -4.77
C ALA A 194 -20.93 -2.39 -4.30
N ALA A 195 -20.73 -3.43 -5.13
CA ALA A 195 -21.06 -4.81 -4.77
C ALA A 195 -20.16 -5.35 -3.64
N LEU A 196 -18.85 -5.07 -3.67
CA LEU A 196 -17.94 -5.44 -2.57
C LEU A 196 -18.26 -4.71 -1.27
N ALA A 197 -18.57 -3.41 -1.32
CA ALA A 197 -19.00 -2.66 -0.15
C ALA A 197 -20.31 -3.20 0.42
N ALA A 198 -21.27 -3.56 -0.45
CA ALA A 198 -22.52 -4.22 -0.04
C ALA A 198 -22.26 -5.60 0.58
N ALA A 199 -21.35 -6.40 0.02
CA ALA A 199 -20.96 -7.70 0.56
C ALA A 199 -20.27 -7.56 1.94
N GLY A 200 -19.37 -6.58 2.08
CA GLY A 200 -18.73 -6.27 3.36
C GLY A 200 -19.73 -5.79 4.41
N ALA A 201 -20.68 -4.92 4.01
CA ALA A 201 -21.78 -4.48 4.89
C ALA A 201 -22.71 -5.64 5.28
N TYR A 202 -23.01 -6.56 4.36
CA TYR A 202 -23.80 -7.76 4.63
C TYR A 202 -23.08 -8.72 5.59
N PHE A 203 -21.78 -8.95 5.40
CA PHE A 203 -20.97 -9.77 6.31
C PHE A 203 -20.90 -9.15 7.71
N PHE A 204 -20.77 -7.83 7.81
CA PHE A 204 -20.83 -7.09 9.07
C PHE A 204 -22.21 -7.17 9.74
N TYR A 205 -23.30 -7.07 8.97
CA TYR A 205 -24.67 -7.27 9.46
C TYR A 205 -24.89 -8.71 9.96
N ALA A 206 -24.39 -9.72 9.24
CA ALA A 206 -24.47 -11.11 9.63
C ALA A 206 -23.68 -11.38 10.93
N LYS A 207 -22.45 -10.87 11.03
CA LYS A 207 -21.60 -10.99 12.23
C LYS A 207 -22.25 -10.33 13.45
N THR A 208 -22.90 -9.17 13.27
CA THR A 208 -23.57 -8.47 14.37
C THR A 208 -24.92 -9.10 14.76
N LYS A 209 -25.62 -9.78 13.84
CA LYS A 209 -26.84 -10.52 14.16
C LYS A 209 -26.58 -11.84 14.89
N LEU A 210 -25.52 -12.56 14.54
CA LEU A 210 -25.13 -13.81 15.21
C LEU A 210 -24.73 -13.59 16.69
N PHE A 211 -24.23 -12.41 17.03
CA PHE A 211 -23.82 -12.09 18.41
C PHE A 211 -24.99 -11.68 19.34
N LYS A 212 -26.22 -11.54 18.81
CA LYS A 212 -27.37 -11.05 19.58
C LYS A 212 -28.37 -12.16 19.97
N SER A 213 -28.20 -13.38 19.46
CA SER A 213 -29.09 -14.52 19.73
C SER A 213 -28.70 -15.36 20.94
N ASP A 214 -27.46 -15.25 21.45
CA ASP A 214 -26.94 -16.12 22.51
C ASP A 214 -26.55 -15.34 23.79
N LEU A 215 -27.49 -14.58 24.35
CA LEU A 215 -27.36 -14.04 25.71
C LEU A 215 -28.25 -14.88 26.64
N PRO A 216 -27.70 -15.77 27.48
CA PRO A 216 -28.51 -16.49 28.46
C PRO A 216 -29.05 -15.52 29.51
N GLU A 217 -30.35 -15.66 29.77
CA GLU A 217 -31.12 -14.90 30.76
C GLU A 217 -30.56 -15.19 32.16
N ALA A 218 -30.17 -14.14 32.88
CA ALA A 218 -29.53 -14.24 34.18
C ALA A 218 -30.47 -14.87 35.22
N SER A 219 -30.29 -16.16 35.52
CA SER A 219 -30.86 -16.80 36.70
C SER A 219 -29.88 -16.69 37.87
N PHE A 220 -30.16 -15.73 38.73
CA PHE A 220 -29.58 -15.57 40.06
C PHE A 220 -29.99 -16.76 40.94
N ILE A 221 -29.05 -17.56 41.46
CA ILE A 221 -29.26 -18.36 42.68
C ILE A 221 -28.07 -18.17 43.61
N GLU A 222 -28.44 -17.96 44.86
CA GLU A 222 -27.69 -17.42 45.98
C GLU A 222 -27.27 -18.55 46.94
N SER A 223 -26.04 -18.44 47.48
CA SER A 223 -25.48 -19.11 48.70
C SER A 223 -25.26 -20.64 48.62
N THR A 224 -24.23 -21.30 49.17
CA THR A 224 -23.17 -21.00 50.19
C THR A 224 -22.13 -22.17 50.11
N PRO A 225 -20.92 -22.06 50.70
CA PRO A 225 -19.72 -22.84 50.37
C PRO A 225 -19.46 -24.04 51.31
N THR A 226 -18.64 -25.01 50.90
CA THR A 226 -18.00 -26.00 51.80
C THR A 226 -16.66 -26.50 51.23
N ILE A 227 -15.57 -25.83 51.64
CA ILE A 227 -14.22 -26.28 52.10
C ILE A 227 -13.44 -27.38 51.31
N GLU A 228 -12.34 -26.97 50.65
CA GLU A 228 -10.89 -27.37 50.78
C GLU A 228 -10.46 -28.82 51.21
N PRO A 229 -9.19 -29.27 51.00
CA PRO A 229 -8.19 -29.04 49.93
C PRO A 229 -7.50 -30.34 49.39
N SER A 230 -6.79 -30.17 48.26
CA SER A 230 -5.73 -31.03 47.67
C SER A 230 -4.50 -31.18 48.60
N PRO A 231 -3.56 -32.15 48.40
CA PRO A 231 -2.33 -31.79 47.68
C PRO A 231 -1.61 -32.93 46.92
N GLU A 232 -0.91 -32.52 45.86
CA GLU A 232 0.10 -33.21 45.02
C GLU A 232 1.53 -33.02 45.62
N PRO A 233 2.72 -33.58 45.15
CA PRO A 233 3.25 -33.54 43.76
C PRO A 233 4.37 -34.54 43.28
N SER A 234 4.73 -34.42 41.97
CA SER A 234 5.79 -35.04 41.11
C SER A 234 7.29 -34.66 41.43
N PRO A 235 8.37 -35.28 40.84
CA PRO A 235 9.02 -34.73 39.59
C PRO A 235 9.91 -35.66 38.65
N THR A 236 10.30 -35.10 37.48
CA THR A 236 11.09 -35.42 36.23
C THR A 236 12.64 -35.68 36.37
N PRO A 237 13.59 -35.83 35.35
CA PRO A 237 13.60 -35.74 33.83
C PRO A 237 14.59 -36.66 32.97
N ASP A 238 14.50 -36.59 31.61
CA ASP A 238 15.57 -36.38 30.57
C ASP A 238 15.70 -37.29 29.28
N GLU A 239 15.96 -36.61 28.13
CA GLU A 239 16.63 -36.90 26.83
C GLU A 239 16.20 -37.89 25.68
N SER A 240 16.03 -37.30 24.47
CA SER A 240 16.44 -37.71 23.08
C SER A 240 15.72 -38.79 22.19
N ARG A 241 15.24 -38.31 21.01
CA ARG A 241 15.37 -38.85 19.62
C ARG A 241 14.31 -39.79 18.97
N GLN A 242 13.69 -39.24 17.91
CA GLN A 242 13.30 -39.83 16.59
C GLN A 242 12.06 -40.72 16.37
N ALA A 243 11.24 -40.22 15.41
CA ALA A 243 10.62 -40.91 14.26
C ALA A 243 9.43 -41.89 14.45
N ASP A 244 8.30 -41.42 13.89
CA ASP A 244 7.37 -42.15 13.00
C ASP A 244 6.55 -43.31 13.58
N ALA A 245 5.27 -43.06 13.85
CA ALA A 245 4.13 -43.95 13.55
C ALA A 245 2.81 -43.32 14.02
N ALA A 246 1.93 -42.98 13.09
CA ALA A 246 0.49 -43.05 13.35
C ALA A 246 0.05 -44.51 13.16
N PRO A 247 -0.70 -45.07 14.11
CA PRO A 247 -2.13 -45.23 13.85
C PRO A 247 -3.02 -44.90 15.07
N SER A 248 -4.04 -44.07 14.82
CA SER A 248 -5.50 -44.23 15.09
C SER A 248 -6.01 -44.97 16.36
N PRO A 249 -7.30 -44.77 16.70
CA PRO A 249 -7.87 -43.81 17.63
C PRO A 249 -8.36 -44.48 18.94
N ASP A 250 -8.74 -43.66 19.91
CA ASP A 250 -9.50 -44.03 21.13
C ASP A 250 -8.69 -44.57 22.32
N ALA A 251 -8.12 -43.62 23.06
CA ALA A 251 -7.87 -43.74 24.50
C ALA A 251 -8.28 -42.40 25.13
N ALA A 252 -9.35 -42.40 25.93
CA ALA A 252 -9.71 -41.24 26.74
C ALA A 252 -8.53 -40.91 27.67
N PRO A 253 -7.92 -39.72 27.58
CA PRO A 253 -6.75 -39.39 28.39
C PRO A 253 -7.17 -39.14 29.83
N ALA A 254 -6.38 -39.64 30.78
CA ALA A 254 -6.42 -39.23 32.18
C ALA A 254 -6.35 -37.70 32.24
N LYS A 255 -7.25 -37.09 33.03
CA LYS A 255 -7.40 -35.64 33.10
C LYS A 255 -6.36 -35.06 34.06
N THR A 256 -5.14 -34.82 33.58
CA THR A 256 -4.16 -34.02 34.33
C THR A 256 -4.75 -32.63 34.61
N THR A 257 -4.67 -32.16 35.85
CA THR A 257 -5.14 -30.82 36.26
C THR A 257 -3.97 -29.94 36.68
N VAL A 258 -4.16 -28.62 36.73
CA VAL A 258 -3.17 -27.67 37.22
C VAL A 258 -3.80 -26.79 38.28
N THR A 259 -3.14 -26.66 39.43
CA THR A 259 -3.52 -25.75 40.52
C THR A 259 -2.67 -24.48 40.45
N ILE A 260 -3.29 -23.30 40.61
CA ILE A 260 -2.59 -22.01 40.60
C ILE A 260 -1.95 -21.71 41.97
N LYS A 261 -0.67 -21.34 41.99
CA LYS A 261 0.07 -20.93 43.20
C LYS A 261 -0.28 -19.50 43.61
N ASP A 262 -0.02 -19.17 44.87
CA ASP A 262 -0.07 -17.79 45.33
C ASP A 262 0.90 -16.91 44.56
N THR A 263 0.40 -15.75 44.17
CA THR A 263 1.16 -14.71 43.47
C THR A 263 1.12 -13.45 44.31
N GLU A 264 2.18 -12.64 44.26
CA GLU A 264 2.26 -11.36 44.98
C GLU A 264 1.11 -10.39 44.62
N THR A 265 0.52 -10.57 43.44
CA THR A 265 -0.60 -9.78 42.92
C THR A 265 -1.97 -10.33 43.28
N GLY A 266 -2.06 -11.52 43.88
CA GLY A 266 -3.33 -12.17 44.24
C GLY A 266 -4.14 -12.73 43.07
N TYR A 267 -3.56 -12.78 41.86
CA TYR A 267 -4.15 -13.36 40.66
C TYR A 267 -3.07 -13.74 39.64
N LEU A 268 -3.34 -14.76 38.83
CA LEU A 268 -2.53 -15.16 37.68
C LEU A 268 -3.22 -14.76 36.37
N ASN A 269 -2.45 -14.23 35.44
CA ASN A 269 -2.95 -13.89 34.11
C ASN A 269 -2.95 -15.13 33.21
N VAL A 270 -4.09 -15.43 32.60
CA VAL A 270 -4.24 -16.38 31.50
C VAL A 270 -4.08 -15.61 30.20
N ARG A 271 -3.21 -16.10 29.31
CA ARG A 271 -2.79 -15.41 28.09
C ARG A 271 -3.15 -16.17 26.83
N GLU A 272 -3.21 -15.47 25.72
CA GLU A 272 -3.57 -16.07 24.43
C GLU A 272 -2.48 -16.99 23.85
N SER A 273 -1.22 -16.73 24.18
CA SER A 273 -0.09 -17.60 23.80
C SER A 273 0.93 -17.73 24.93
N ALA A 274 1.81 -18.72 24.82
CA ALA A 274 2.90 -19.03 25.76
C ALA A 274 4.01 -17.96 25.75
N SER A 275 3.66 -16.70 26.04
CA SER A 275 4.57 -15.56 26.05
C SER A 275 4.13 -14.49 27.04
N THR A 276 5.09 -13.85 27.71
CA THR A 276 4.82 -12.73 28.63
C THR A 276 4.34 -11.46 27.89
N ALA A 277 4.57 -11.38 26.58
CA ALA A 277 4.10 -10.28 25.72
C ALA A 277 2.70 -10.52 25.13
N ALA A 278 2.15 -11.73 25.29
CA ALA A 278 0.83 -12.09 24.76
C ALA A 278 -0.31 -11.38 25.49
N ALA A 279 -1.45 -11.17 24.82
CA ALA A 279 -2.63 -10.56 25.41
C ALA A 279 -3.16 -11.39 26.59
N ILE A 280 -3.66 -10.70 27.63
CA ILE A 280 -4.30 -11.32 28.79
C ILE A 280 -5.78 -11.53 28.44
N ILE A 281 -6.23 -12.78 28.46
CA ILE A 281 -7.63 -13.16 28.19
C ILE A 281 -8.46 -13.00 29.46
N ILE A 282 -7.96 -13.57 30.57
CA ILE A 282 -8.65 -13.57 31.86
C ILE A 282 -7.64 -13.61 33.01
N LYS A 283 -8.10 -13.29 34.21
CA LYS A 283 -7.34 -13.42 35.46
C LYS A 283 -7.99 -14.51 36.30
N ILE A 284 -7.19 -15.45 36.77
CA ILE A 284 -7.62 -16.54 37.64
C ILE A 284 -6.99 -16.39 39.00
N ASN A 285 -7.72 -16.76 40.04
CA ASN A 285 -7.26 -16.60 41.40
C ASN A 285 -6.35 -17.78 41.80
N PRO A 286 -5.34 -17.55 42.66
CA PRO A 286 -4.60 -18.63 43.31
C PRO A 286 -5.52 -19.65 43.97
N GLY A 287 -5.09 -20.91 43.98
CA GLY A 287 -5.86 -22.03 44.53
C GLY A 287 -6.93 -22.60 43.61
N SER A 288 -7.22 -21.97 42.46
CA SER A 288 -8.10 -22.56 41.44
C SER A 288 -7.42 -23.71 40.68
N SER A 289 -8.17 -24.76 40.35
CA SER A 289 -7.70 -25.92 39.58
C SER A 289 -8.40 -25.99 38.22
N HIS A 290 -7.63 -26.24 37.17
CA HIS A 290 -8.07 -26.22 35.78
C HIS A 290 -7.53 -27.44 35.04
N THR A 291 -8.22 -27.91 33.99
CA THR A 291 -7.73 -29.06 33.21
C THR A 291 -6.51 -28.64 32.39
N LEU A 292 -5.42 -29.41 32.47
CA LEU A 292 -4.25 -29.23 31.61
C LEU A 292 -4.56 -29.79 30.22
N LEU A 293 -4.45 -28.96 29.19
CA LEU A 293 -4.61 -29.39 27.80
C LEU A 293 -3.27 -29.61 27.11
N GLU A 294 -2.28 -28.76 27.40
CA GLU A 294 -1.01 -28.74 26.68
C GLU A 294 0.08 -28.11 27.57
N GLU A 295 1.33 -28.50 27.34
CA GLU A 295 2.50 -27.92 27.99
C GLU A 295 3.55 -27.64 26.91
N THR A 296 4.23 -26.49 26.98
CA THR A 296 5.33 -26.20 26.05
C THR A 296 6.49 -27.17 26.26
N GLU A 297 7.25 -27.49 25.21
CA GLU A 297 8.44 -28.37 25.29
C GLU A 297 9.46 -27.96 26.36
N GLN A 298 9.53 -26.67 26.68
CA GLN A 298 10.42 -26.08 27.69
C GLN A 298 9.84 -26.14 29.12
N GLY A 299 8.58 -26.53 29.28
CA GLY A 299 7.88 -26.58 30.57
C GLY A 299 7.58 -25.22 31.20
N ASP A 300 7.85 -24.11 30.50
CA ASP A 300 7.66 -22.75 31.01
C ASP A 300 6.18 -22.31 31.03
N TRP A 301 5.33 -22.98 30.24
CA TRP A 301 3.93 -22.61 30.06
C TRP A 301 2.99 -23.82 30.00
N TYR A 302 1.83 -23.64 30.63
CA TYR A 302 0.72 -24.58 30.59
C TYR A 302 -0.47 -23.97 29.90
N LYS A 303 -1.07 -24.72 28.99
CA LYS A 303 -2.36 -24.41 28.39
C LYS A 303 -3.43 -25.09 29.21
N ILE A 304 -4.30 -24.30 29.79
CA ILE A 304 -5.36 -24.78 30.67
C ILE A 304 -6.73 -24.46 30.08
N GLN A 305 -7.69 -25.31 30.38
CA GLN A 305 -9.10 -25.03 30.18
C GLN A 305 -9.67 -24.41 31.46
N VAL A 306 -10.07 -23.15 31.38
CA VAL A 306 -10.64 -22.39 32.49
C VAL A 306 -12.13 -22.66 32.63
N ASP A 307 -12.84 -22.68 31.50
CA ASP A 307 -14.26 -23.00 31.35
C ASP A 307 -14.47 -23.74 30.01
N ASP A 308 -15.68 -24.25 29.73
CA ASP A 308 -15.97 -25.03 28.51
C ASP A 308 -15.52 -24.32 27.21
N ASP A 309 -15.66 -22.99 27.14
CA ASP A 309 -15.27 -22.18 25.96
C ASP A 309 -13.97 -21.36 26.15
N THR A 310 -13.32 -21.42 27.32
CA THR A 310 -12.16 -20.58 27.64
C THR A 310 -10.90 -21.42 27.84
N VAL A 311 -9.96 -21.29 26.90
CA VAL A 311 -8.65 -21.92 26.95
C VAL A 311 -7.55 -20.86 26.86
N GLY A 312 -6.48 -21.00 27.63
CA GLY A 312 -5.34 -20.11 27.52
C GLY A 312 -4.11 -20.58 28.27
N TRP A 313 -3.04 -19.80 28.13
CA TRP A 313 -1.71 -20.11 28.61
C TRP A 313 -1.38 -19.40 29.91
N ILE A 314 -0.86 -20.14 30.87
CA ILE A 314 -0.34 -19.64 32.15
C ILE A 314 1.13 -19.98 32.27
N ALA A 315 1.88 -19.14 32.99
CA ALA A 315 3.29 -19.45 33.26
C ALA A 315 3.36 -20.56 34.34
N SER A 316 4.03 -21.66 34.01
CA SER A 316 4.11 -22.87 34.84
C SER A 316 4.69 -22.59 36.23
N ARG A 317 5.60 -21.62 36.34
CA ARG A 317 6.19 -21.20 37.62
C ARG A 317 5.18 -20.78 38.69
N TYR A 318 3.99 -20.33 38.27
CA TYR A 318 2.89 -19.93 39.16
C TYR A 318 1.79 -21.00 39.23
N ALA A 319 2.10 -22.23 38.83
CA ALA A 319 1.16 -23.32 38.81
C ALA A 319 1.84 -24.63 39.26
N THR A 320 1.04 -25.60 39.68
CA THR A 320 1.47 -26.95 40.06
C THR A 320 0.62 -27.93 39.25
N LYS A 321 1.24 -28.87 38.53
CA LYS A 321 0.57 -29.83 37.64
C LYS A 321 0.29 -31.11 38.40
N ASN A 322 -0.98 -31.45 38.60
CA ASN A 322 -1.49 -32.64 39.28
C ASN A 322 -1.89 -33.75 38.29
N ASP A 323 -1.14 -34.85 38.26
CA ASP A 323 -1.49 -36.07 37.52
C ASP A 323 -2.32 -37.01 38.43
N GLU A 324 -3.59 -37.28 38.09
CA GLU A 324 -4.50 -38.22 38.80
C GLU A 324 -4.47 -39.63 38.21
#